data_AF-A0A9E5HTE5-F1
#
_entry.id   AF-A0A9E5HTE5-F1
#
_cell.length_a   1.000
_cell.length_b   1.000
_cell.length_c   1.000
_cell.angle_alpha   90.00
_cell.angle_beta   90.00
_cell.angle_gamma   90.00
#
_symmetry.space_group_name_H-M   'P 1'
#
loop_
_entity.id
_entity.type
_entity.pdbx_description
1 polymer ?
#
loop_
_entity_poly.entity_id
_entity_poly.type
_entity_poly.pdbx_seq_one_letter_code
_entity_poly.pdbx_strand_id
1 'polypeptide(L)'
;MYVTLFLSSFLAATIFPAQSETLLAYQISQHPNSAVTLLCIVTFGNVLGALVNWILGRFASNASRWFQVKEERLIRAKNFYFKYGRYSLLLSWVPIIGDPITIAAGIMREQLFTFLVLVTIGKLTRYLFVAGLISFFI
;
A
#
# COMPACT_ATOMS: atom_id res chain seq x y z
N MET A 1 20.67 5.70 2.26
CA MET A 1 19.75 5.97 1.13
C MET A 1 18.73 4.85 0.96
N TYR A 2 19.15 3.64 0.57
CA TYR A 2 18.25 2.52 0.30
C TYR A 2 17.50 2.00 1.53
N VAL A 3 18.20 1.76 2.65
CA VAL A 3 17.59 1.25 3.88
C VAL A 3 16.57 2.23 4.46
N THR A 4 16.88 3.53 4.45
CA THR A 4 15.96 4.56 4.94
C THR A 4 14.71 4.69 4.08
N LEU A 5 14.85 4.59 2.76
CA LEU A 5 13.71 4.56 1.83
C LEU A 5 12.84 3.31 2.03
N PHE A 6 13.47 2.15 2.17
CA PHE A 6 12.78 0.90 2.47
C PHE A 6 11.96 0.99 3.76
N LEU A 7 12.61 1.36 4.88
CA LEU A 7 11.94 1.47 6.18
C LEU A 7 10.81 2.51 6.15
N SER A 8 11.05 3.67 5.51
CA SER A 8 10.04 4.70 5.35
C SER A 8 8.82 4.18 4.57
N SER A 9 9.03 3.51 3.44
CA SER A 9 7.93 2.95 2.62
C SER A 9 7.17 1.82 3.29
N PHE A 10 7.87 0.97 4.05
CA PHE A 10 7.27 -0.10 4.84
C PHE A 10 6.39 0.43 5.97
N LEU A 11 6.89 1.42 6.72
CA LEU A 11 6.14 2.06 7.81
C LEU A 11 5.02 2.96 7.28
N ALA A 12 5.20 3.58 6.12
CA ALA A 12 4.18 4.41 5.49
C ALA A 12 2.94 3.58 5.11
N ALA A 13 3.13 2.32 4.74
CA ALA A 13 2.03 1.41 4.44
C ALA A 13 1.24 0.97 5.68
N THR A 14 1.77 1.15 6.91
CA THR A 14 1.15 0.63 8.14
C THR A 14 0.60 1.71 9.08
N ILE A 15 1.28 2.85 9.22
CA ILE A 15 0.97 3.82 10.30
C ILE A 15 1.01 5.29 9.84
N PHE A 16 1.91 5.67 8.94
CA PHE A 16 2.19 7.09 8.65
C PHE A 16 1.84 7.50 7.21
N PRO A 17 0.88 8.41 6.99
CA PRO A 17 0.57 8.87 5.65
C PRO A 17 1.73 9.66 5.00
N ALA A 18 2.03 9.31 3.76
CA ALA A 18 2.78 10.11 2.76
C ALA A 18 4.24 10.49 3.09
N GLN A 19 4.98 9.65 3.82
CA GLN A 19 6.39 9.94 4.16
C GLN A 19 7.40 9.44 3.12
N SER A 20 7.05 8.36 2.41
CA SER A 20 7.96 7.67 1.50
C SER A 20 8.13 8.36 0.14
N GLU A 21 7.10 9.10 -0.28
CA GLU A 21 6.99 9.79 -1.56
C GLU A 21 7.93 10.99 -1.59
N THR A 22 7.91 11.81 -0.54
CA THR A 22 8.82 12.95 -0.37
C THR A 22 10.27 12.48 -0.28
N LEU A 23 10.53 11.39 0.44
CA LEU A 23 11.87 10.83 0.54
C LEU A 23 12.38 10.26 -0.80
N LEU A 24 11.51 9.56 -1.54
CA LEU A 24 11.82 9.08 -2.89
C LEU A 24 12.16 10.25 -3.82
N ALA A 25 11.31 11.27 -3.84
CA ALA A 25 11.47 12.47 -4.64
C ALA A 25 12.82 13.16 -4.38
N TYR A 26 13.16 13.34 -3.11
CA TYR A 26 14.44 13.91 -2.70
C TYR A 26 15.64 13.06 -3.13
N GLN A 27 15.57 11.73 -2.98
CA GLN A 27 16.69 10.85 -3.35
C GLN A 27 16.87 10.75 -4.87
N ILE A 28 15.80 10.79 -5.65
CA ILE A 28 15.87 10.86 -7.12
C ILE A 28 16.51 12.17 -7.57
N SER A 29 16.20 13.30 -6.93
CA SER A 29 16.79 14.59 -7.32
C SER A 29 18.28 14.72 -7.06
N GLN A 30 18.78 14.04 -6.02
CA GLN A 30 20.22 13.97 -5.76
C GLN A 30 20.93 12.90 -6.63
N HIS A 31 20.23 11.82 -6.98
CA HIS A 31 20.82 10.65 -7.65
C HIS A 31 19.93 10.10 -8.78
N PRO A 32 19.75 10.84 -9.89
CA PRO A 32 18.84 10.47 -10.97
C PRO A 32 19.19 9.12 -11.62
N ASN A 33 20.49 8.79 -11.72
CA ASN A 33 20.96 7.51 -12.26
C ASN A 33 20.51 6.28 -11.46
N SER A 34 20.10 6.47 -10.19
CA SER A 34 19.62 5.40 -9.31
C SER A 34 18.10 5.28 -9.24
N ALA A 35 17.35 6.05 -10.06
CA ALA A 35 15.89 6.11 -9.98
C ALA A 35 15.20 4.75 -10.07
N VAL A 36 15.64 3.87 -10.98
CA VAL A 36 15.07 2.51 -11.13
C VAL A 36 15.28 1.69 -9.85
N THR A 37 16.48 1.71 -9.29
CA THR A 37 16.79 0.99 -8.04
C THR A 37 15.96 1.53 -6.87
N LEU A 38 15.80 2.84 -6.77
CA LEU A 38 14.98 3.48 -5.75
C LEU A 38 13.50 3.11 -5.88
N LEU A 39 12.97 3.08 -7.11
CA LEU A 39 11.61 2.64 -7.42
C LEU A 39 11.38 1.19 -7.01
N CYS A 40 12.33 0.29 -7.27
CA CYS A 40 12.23 -1.10 -6.85
C CYS A 40 12.19 -1.22 -5.31
N ILE A 41 13.07 -0.50 -4.61
CA ILE A 41 13.17 -0.57 -3.14
C ILE A 41 11.93 0.00 -2.47
N VAL A 42 11.47 1.18 -2.90
CA VAL A 42 10.30 1.84 -2.30
C VAL A 42 9.01 1.06 -2.57
N THR A 43 8.88 0.47 -3.77
CA THR A 43 7.74 -0.39 -4.11
C THR A 43 7.77 -1.66 -3.27
N PHE A 44 8.93 -2.31 -3.16
CA PHE A 44 9.08 -3.54 -2.38
C PHE A 44 8.77 -3.33 -0.89
N GLY A 45 9.30 -2.28 -0.28
CA GLY A 45 9.00 -1.94 1.11
C GLY A 45 7.51 -1.66 1.35
N ASN A 46 6.87 -0.90 0.45
CA ASN A 46 5.44 -0.62 0.57
C ASN A 46 4.56 -1.88 0.37
N VAL A 47 4.91 -2.75 -0.59
CA VAL A 47 4.20 -4.03 -0.80
C VAL A 47 4.34 -4.94 0.42
N LEU A 48 5.51 -5.00 1.07
CA LEU A 48 5.69 -5.75 2.31
C LEU A 48 4.87 -5.17 3.46
N GLY A 49 4.79 -3.85 3.60
CA GLY A 49 3.93 -3.25 4.62
C GLY A 49 2.44 -3.50 4.34
N ALA A 50 2.02 -3.46 3.08
CA ALA A 50 0.67 -3.86 2.68
C ALA A 50 0.37 -5.35 2.94
N LEU A 51 1.38 -6.23 2.80
CA LEU A 51 1.25 -7.64 3.16
C LEU A 51 0.99 -7.78 4.66
N VAL A 52 1.67 -7.01 5.51
CA VAL A 52 1.39 -6.97 6.96
C VAL A 52 -0.06 -6.57 7.22
N ASN A 53 -0.57 -5.53 6.56
CA ASN A 53 -1.97 -5.11 6.66
C ASN A 53 -2.95 -6.23 6.27
N TRP A 54 -2.68 -6.93 5.17
CA TRP A 54 -3.50 -8.05 4.73
C TRP A 54 -3.48 -9.20 5.74
N ILE A 55 -2.31 -9.51 6.32
CA ILE A 55 -2.18 -10.52 7.38
C ILE A 55 -3.00 -10.11 8.61
N LEU A 56 -2.88 -8.86 9.05
CA LEU A 56 -3.65 -8.30 10.17
C LEU A 56 -5.16 -8.41 9.92
N GLY A 57 -5.61 -8.03 8.72
CA GLY A 57 -7.02 -8.17 8.32
C GLY A 57 -7.48 -9.63 8.35
N ARG A 58 -6.65 -10.56 7.90
CA ARG A 58 -6.97 -12.00 7.89
C ARG A 58 -7.10 -12.57 9.30
N PHE A 59 -6.20 -12.22 10.21
CA PHE A 59 -6.30 -12.62 11.61
C PHE A 59 -7.49 -11.97 12.32
N ALA A 60 -7.77 -10.69 12.05
CA ALA A 60 -8.93 -9.99 12.59
C ALA A 60 -10.25 -10.68 12.19
N SER A 61 -10.34 -11.25 10.97
CA SER A 61 -11.51 -12.02 10.54
C SER A 61 -11.75 -13.29 11.39
N ASN A 62 -10.69 -13.91 11.92
CA ASN A 62 -10.78 -15.10 12.76
C ASN A 62 -11.01 -14.75 14.23
N ALA A 63 -10.55 -13.58 14.67
CA ALA A 63 -10.68 -13.07 16.03
C ALA A 63 -12.04 -12.40 16.30
N SER A 64 -13.10 -12.78 15.57
CA SER A 64 -14.45 -12.18 15.62
C SER A 64 -15.06 -12.03 17.03
N ARG A 65 -14.57 -12.78 18.03
CA ARG A 65 -15.01 -12.65 19.44
C ARG A 65 -14.32 -11.51 20.22
N TRP A 66 -13.15 -11.04 19.77
CA TRP A 66 -12.33 -10.06 20.50
C TRP A 66 -12.38 -8.66 19.86
N PHE A 67 -12.64 -8.60 18.56
CA PHE A 67 -12.76 -7.34 17.84
C PHE A 67 -14.24 -6.95 17.72
N GLN A 68 -14.73 -6.11 18.64
CA GLN A 68 -16.01 -5.38 18.49
C GLN A 68 -15.90 -4.31 17.39
N VAL A 69 -15.54 -4.70 16.16
CA VAL A 69 -15.67 -3.79 15.03
C VAL A 69 -17.16 -3.56 14.85
N LYS A 70 -17.61 -2.30 14.98
CA LYS A 70 -19.01 -1.92 14.76
C LYS A 70 -19.52 -2.59 13.49
N GLU A 71 -20.57 -3.41 13.60
CA GLU A 71 -21.13 -4.18 12.48
C GLU A 71 -21.36 -3.31 11.24
N GLU A 72 -21.80 -2.06 11.43
CA GLU A 72 -21.99 -1.07 10.37
C GLU A 72 -20.74 -0.80 9.50
N ARG A 73 -19.55 -0.81 10.12
CA ARG A 73 -18.28 -0.54 9.43
C ARG A 73 -17.82 -1.78 8.65
N LEU A 74 -18.06 -2.97 9.21
CA LEU A 74 -17.86 -4.25 8.51
C LEU A 74 -18.84 -4.42 7.35
N ILE A 75 -20.11 -4.08 7.52
CA ILE A 75 -21.14 -4.15 6.48
C ILE A 75 -20.80 -3.18 5.35
N ARG A 76 -20.37 -1.95 5.64
CA ARG A 76 -19.90 -1.01 4.62
C ARG A 76 -18.67 -1.52 3.87
N ALA A 77 -17.67 -2.05 4.58
CA ALA A 77 -16.48 -2.62 3.97
C ALA A 77 -16.83 -3.83 3.08
N LYS A 78 -17.72 -4.72 3.56
CA LYS A 78 -18.28 -5.82 2.76
C LYS A 78 -18.98 -5.31 1.52
N ASN A 79 -19.91 -4.38 1.63
CA ASN A 79 -20.67 -3.89 0.48
C ASN A 79 -19.77 -3.21 -0.56
N PHE A 80 -18.77 -2.45 -0.12
CA PHE A 80 -17.80 -1.84 -1.02
C PHE A 80 -16.94 -2.90 -1.73
N TYR A 81 -16.45 -3.90 -0.98
CA TYR A 81 -15.67 -4.99 -1.55
C TYR A 81 -16.51 -5.93 -2.42
N PHE A 82 -17.79 -6.15 -2.12
CA PHE A 82 -18.70 -6.90 -2.98
C PHE A 82 -18.99 -6.15 -4.29
N LYS A 83 -19.07 -4.82 -4.24
CA LYS A 83 -19.35 -3.99 -5.42
C LYS A 83 -18.16 -3.88 -6.38
N TYR A 84 -16.95 -3.72 -5.86
CA TYR A 84 -15.74 -3.50 -6.68
C TYR A 84 -14.78 -4.69 -6.71
N GLY A 85 -15.01 -5.69 -5.85
CA GLY A 85 -14.23 -6.92 -5.77
C GLY A 85 -12.75 -6.68 -5.50
N ARG A 86 -11.96 -7.62 -6.02
CA ARG A 86 -10.49 -7.58 -6.05
C ARG A 86 -9.93 -6.31 -6.69
N TYR A 87 -10.61 -5.71 -7.67
CA TYR A 87 -10.13 -4.53 -8.39
C TYR A 87 -10.05 -3.26 -7.53
N SER A 88 -10.74 -3.24 -6.39
CA SER A 88 -10.57 -2.17 -5.40
C SER A 88 -9.11 -2.04 -4.94
N LEU A 89 -8.31 -3.11 -4.99
CA LEU A 89 -6.88 -3.09 -4.66
C LEU A 89 -6.04 -2.25 -5.63
N LEU A 90 -6.50 -2.04 -6.86
CA LEU A 90 -5.84 -1.11 -7.77
C LEU A 90 -5.88 0.31 -7.23
N LEU A 91 -6.93 0.68 -6.49
CA LEU A 91 -7.07 1.98 -5.80
C LEU A 91 -6.20 2.09 -4.53
N SER A 92 -5.42 1.06 -4.18
CA SER A 92 -4.49 1.12 -3.06
C SER A 92 -3.38 2.18 -3.21
N TRP A 93 -3.23 2.72 -4.43
CA TRP A 93 -2.35 3.83 -4.75
C TRP A 93 -2.87 5.19 -4.26
N VAL A 94 -4.15 5.34 -3.94
CA VAL A 94 -4.72 6.61 -3.47
C VAL A 94 -4.24 6.92 -2.05
N PRO A 95 -3.76 8.13 -1.75
CA PRO A 95 -3.35 8.51 -0.40
C PRO A 95 -4.52 8.39 0.58
N ILE A 96 -4.22 8.04 1.84
CA ILE A 96 -5.18 7.89 2.96
C ILE A 96 -6.10 6.67 2.82
N ILE A 97 -6.62 6.39 1.63
CA ILE A 97 -7.60 5.33 1.36
C ILE A 97 -6.91 3.98 1.14
N GLY A 98 -5.69 3.99 0.62
CA GLY A 98 -5.07 2.77 0.10
C GLY A 98 -4.80 1.69 1.13
N ASP A 99 -4.27 2.03 2.29
CA ASP A 99 -3.91 1.03 3.31
C ASP A 99 -5.14 0.41 4.00
N PRO A 100 -6.21 1.16 4.32
CA PRO A 100 -7.49 0.56 4.71
C PRO A 100 -8.04 -0.49 3.73
N ILE A 101 -7.86 -0.30 2.42
CA ILE A 101 -8.27 -1.29 1.41
C ILE A 101 -7.46 -2.58 1.56
N THR A 102 -6.16 -2.49 1.84
CA THR A 102 -5.30 -3.68 2.01
C THR A 102 -5.69 -4.49 3.25
N ILE A 103 -6.05 -3.84 4.36
CA ILE A 103 -6.61 -4.49 5.55
C ILE A 103 -7.96 -5.14 5.22
N ALA A 104 -8.85 -4.41 4.53
CA ALA A 104 -10.16 -4.93 4.13
C ALA A 104 -10.05 -6.19 3.26
N ALA A 105 -9.11 -6.23 2.31
CA ALA A 105 -8.86 -7.42 1.50
C ALA A 105 -8.40 -8.63 2.34
N GLY A 106 -7.61 -8.38 3.40
CA GLY A 106 -7.28 -9.41 4.39
C GLY A 106 -8.51 -9.95 5.12
N ILE A 107 -9.40 -9.07 5.56
CA ILE A 107 -10.67 -9.44 6.22
C ILE A 107 -11.55 -10.29 5.31
N MET A 108 -11.60 -9.94 4.01
CA MET A 108 -12.35 -10.70 3.00
C MET A 108 -11.64 -11.98 2.54
N ARG A 109 -10.47 -12.29 3.10
CA ARG A 109 -9.66 -13.48 2.80
C ARG A 109 -9.26 -13.58 1.33
N GLU A 110 -9.01 -12.44 0.68
CA GLU A 110 -8.56 -12.39 -0.71
C GLU A 110 -7.32 -13.28 -0.93
N GLN A 111 -7.22 -13.92 -2.10
CA GLN A 111 -6.09 -14.80 -2.40
C GLN A 111 -4.77 -14.02 -2.41
N LEU A 112 -3.74 -14.53 -1.71
CA LEU A 112 -2.45 -13.85 -1.54
C LEU A 112 -1.82 -13.45 -2.88
N PHE A 113 -1.85 -14.33 -3.87
CA PHE A 113 -1.29 -14.05 -5.20
C PHE A 113 -1.98 -12.87 -5.88
N THR A 114 -3.31 -12.89 -5.96
CA THR A 114 -4.11 -11.79 -6.52
C THR A 114 -3.87 -10.47 -5.77
N PHE A 115 -3.81 -10.54 -4.44
CA PHE A 115 -3.51 -9.40 -3.60
C PHE A 115 -2.15 -8.79 -3.94
N LEU A 116 -1.09 -9.60 -3.98
CA LEU A 116 0.27 -9.13 -4.27
C LEU A 116 0.37 -8.51 -5.66
N VAL A 117 -0.23 -9.12 -6.68
CA VAL A 117 -0.22 -8.58 -8.05
C VAL A 117 -0.89 -7.20 -8.09
N LEU A 118 -2.13 -7.10 -7.58
CA LEU A 118 -2.90 -5.85 -7.67
C LEU A 118 -2.33 -4.72 -6.81
N VAL A 119 -1.84 -5.03 -5.60
CA VAL A 119 -1.19 -4.06 -4.74
C VAL A 119 0.14 -3.61 -5.33
N THR A 120 0.93 -4.52 -5.90
CA THR A 120 2.19 -4.13 -6.56
C THR A 120 1.93 -3.16 -7.70
N ILE A 121 0.93 -3.43 -8.54
CA ILE A 121 0.52 -2.51 -9.62
C ILE A 121 0.13 -1.15 -9.05
N GLY A 122 -0.73 -1.12 -8.03
CA GLY A 122 -1.16 0.13 -7.40
C GLY A 122 0.00 0.93 -6.80
N LYS A 123 0.81 0.31 -5.93
CA LYS A 123 1.93 0.98 -5.27
C LYS A 123 2.99 1.43 -6.27
N LEU A 124 3.30 0.61 -7.28
CA LEU A 124 4.23 0.99 -8.35
C LEU A 124 3.70 2.21 -9.14
N THR A 125 2.40 2.24 -9.46
CA THR A 125 1.78 3.36 -10.17
C THR A 125 1.96 4.67 -9.41
N ARG A 126 1.77 4.67 -8.08
CA ARG A 126 2.01 5.84 -7.23
C ARG A 126 3.45 6.34 -7.35
N TYR A 127 4.42 5.44 -7.25
CA TYR A 127 5.83 5.83 -7.25
C TYR A 127 6.34 6.25 -8.63
N LEU A 128 5.82 5.64 -9.70
CA LEU A 128 6.06 6.10 -11.07
C LEU A 128 5.53 7.52 -11.29
N PHE A 129 4.35 7.84 -10.74
CA PHE A 129 3.80 9.19 -10.82
C PHE A 129 4.72 10.21 -10.11
N VAL A 130 5.19 9.89 -8.90
CA VAL A 130 6.14 10.74 -8.16
C VAL A 130 7.47 10.89 -8.89
N ALA A 131 8.04 9.80 -9.41
CA ALA A 131 9.29 9.83 -10.16
C ALA A 131 9.17 10.65 -11.45
N GLY A 132 8.09 10.44 -12.22
CA GLY A 132 7.82 11.19 -13.45
C GLY A 132 7.64 12.69 -13.20
N LEU A 133 6.96 13.06 -12.10
CA LEU A 133 6.85 14.46 -11.68
C LEU A 133 8.22 15.06 -11.37
N ILE A 134 9.05 14.37 -10.58
CA ILE A 134 10.37 14.86 -10.20
C ILE A 134 11.31 14.98 -11.40
N SER A 135 11.31 14.00 -12.30
CA SER A 135 12.10 14.01 -13.53
C SER A 135 11.71 15.12 -14.51
N PHE A 136 10.53 15.73 -14.36
CA PHE A 136 10.14 16.91 -15.14
C PHE A 136 10.79 18.21 -14.62
N PHE A 137 11.17 18.26 -13.34
CA PHE A 137 11.71 19.46 -12.68
C PHE A 137 13.25 19.48 -12.57
N ILE A 138 13.93 18.39 -12.93
CA ILE A 138 15.40 18.24 -12.93
C ILE A 138 15.89 18.24 -14.36
#